data_AF-A0A402BEY9-F1
#
_entry.id   AF-A0A402BEY9-F1
#
_cell.length_a   1.000
_cell.length_b   1.000
_cell.length_c   1.000
_cell.angle_alpha   90.00
_cell.angle_beta   90.00
_cell.angle_gamma   90.00
#
_symmetry.space_group_name_H-M   'P 1'
#
loop_
_entity.id
_entity.type
_entity.pdbx_description
1 polymer ?
#
loop_
_entity_poly.entity_id
_entity_poly.type
_entity_poly.pdbx_seq_one_letter_code
_entity_poly.pdbx_strand_id
1 'polypeptide(L)'
;MHSEIDDPHFPDGIALFGSDDMAKTYFMLFFDERGISRKYDVTMTGNQLKWWRDEPSFSQRFTMIIEDNHKMVSTGEMSREGAAWEKDLALTYVRVQ
;
A
#
# COMPACT_ATOMS: atom_id res chain seq x y z
N MET A 1 -6.67 -7.79 3.60
CA MET A 1 -5.29 -8.10 4.00
C MET A 1 -5.10 -7.59 5.41
N HIS A 2 -4.71 -8.47 6.32
CA HIS A 2 -4.21 -8.08 7.64
C HIS A 2 -2.69 -7.90 7.52
N SER A 3 -2.16 -6.83 8.09
CA SER A 3 -0.72 -6.56 8.13
C SER A 3 -0.31 -6.38 9.58
N GLU A 4 0.63 -7.20 10.00
CA GLU A 4 1.27 -7.17 11.31
C GLU A 4 2.77 -7.26 11.07
N ILE A 5 3.53 -6.33 11.66
CA ILE A 5 4.98 -6.31 11.61
C ILE A 5 5.42 -6.25 13.07
N ASP A 6 6.25 -7.20 13.50
CA ASP A 6 6.82 -7.24 14.85
C ASP A 6 7.91 -6.16 15.02
N ASP A 7 7.51 -4.90 14.89
CA ASP A 7 8.31 -3.71 15.08
C ASP A 7 7.39 -2.54 15.48
N PRO A 8 7.61 -1.90 16.64
CA PRO A 8 6.73 -0.87 17.20
C PRO A 8 6.64 0.42 16.36
N HIS A 9 7.49 0.61 15.35
CA HIS A 9 7.40 1.75 14.43
C HIS A 9 6.29 1.57 13.38
N PHE A 10 5.82 0.35 13.16
CA PHE A 10 4.77 0.03 12.20
C PHE A 10 3.50 -0.38 12.94
N PRO A 11 2.38 0.34 12.72
CA PRO A 11 1.13 -0.01 13.35
C PRO A 11 0.53 -1.27 12.71
N ASP A 12 -0.25 -1.99 13.50
CA ASP A 12 -1.12 -3.03 12.96
C ASP A 12 -2.28 -2.42 12.18
N GLY A 13 -2.59 -3.00 11.02
CA GLY A 13 -3.56 -2.44 10.11
C GLY A 13 -4.29 -3.45 9.24
N ILE A 14 -5.49 -3.04 8.82
CA ILE A 14 -6.34 -3.77 7.89
C ILE A 14 -6.46 -2.97 6.60
N ALA A 15 -6.10 -3.63 5.49
CA ALA A 15 -6.33 -3.15 4.14
C ALA A 15 -7.46 -3.94 3.47
N LEU A 16 -8.53 -3.26 3.10
CA LEU A 16 -9.66 -3.78 2.34
C LEU A 16 -9.54 -3.33 0.88
N PHE A 17 -9.36 -4.29 -0.02
CA PHE A 17 -9.33 -4.02 -1.47
C PHE A 17 -10.74 -4.16 -2.04
N GLY A 18 -11.19 -3.14 -2.74
CA GLY A 18 -12.48 -3.10 -3.42
C GLY A 18 -12.34 -2.78 -4.90
N SER A 19 -13.42 -2.98 -5.64
CA SER A 19 -13.54 -2.66 -7.06
C SER A 19 -14.89 -2.01 -7.35
N ASP A 20 -14.91 -1.12 -8.33
CA ASP A 20 -16.13 -0.56 -8.91
C ASP A 20 -16.27 -1.04 -10.36
N ASP A 21 -17.34 -1.80 -10.63
CA ASP A 21 -17.57 -2.38 -11.95
C ASP A 21 -17.97 -1.34 -13.01
N MET A 22 -18.64 -0.26 -12.62
CA MET A 22 -19.03 0.80 -13.56
C MET A 22 -17.84 1.71 -13.86
N ALA A 23 -17.10 2.12 -12.83
CA ALA A 23 -15.92 2.98 -12.99
C ALA A 23 -14.70 2.23 -13.54
N LYS A 24 -14.69 0.88 -13.47
CA LYS A 24 -13.55 0.02 -13.84
C LYS A 24 -12.29 0.37 -13.05
N THR A 25 -12.44 0.68 -11.77
CA THR A 25 -11.34 1.06 -10.88
C THR A 25 -11.24 0.11 -9.68
N TYR A 26 -10.05 0.08 -9.09
CA TYR A 26 -9.79 -0.55 -7.80
C TYR A 26 -9.42 0.51 -6.78
N PHE A 27 -9.71 0.25 -5.51
CA PHE A 27 -9.31 1.10 -4.40
C PHE A 27 -8.98 0.25 -3.18
N MET A 28 -8.25 0.84 -2.24
CA MET A 28 -7.94 0.25 -0.94
C MET A 28 -8.42 1.17 0.17
N LEU A 29 -9.21 0.64 1.10
CA LEU A 29 -9.49 1.29 2.38
C LEU A 29 -8.56 0.70 3.44
N PHE A 30 -7.80 1.56 4.11
CA PHE A 30 -6.86 1.20 5.15
C PHE A 30 -7.31 1.77 6.49
N PHE A 31 -7.20 0.96 7.54
CA PHE A 31 -7.43 1.36 8.94
C PHE A 31 -6.32 0.78 9.80
N ASP A 32 -5.85 1.53 10.81
CA ASP A 32 -4.87 1.04 11.77
C ASP A 32 -5.29 1.28 13.24
N GLU A 33 -4.55 0.66 14.15
CA GLU A 33 -4.77 0.76 15.60
C GLU A 33 -4.65 2.18 16.18
N ARG A 34 -4.10 3.13 15.42
CA ARG A 34 -4.00 4.55 15.80
C ARG A 34 -5.30 5.32 15.52
N GLY A 35 -6.31 4.64 14.97
CA GLY A 35 -7.58 5.24 14.56
C GLY A 35 -7.50 6.01 13.25
N ILE A 36 -6.45 5.81 12.45
CA ILE A 36 -6.28 6.47 11.15
C ILE A 36 -6.99 5.65 10.08
N SER A 37 -7.79 6.33 9.25
CA SER A 37 -8.39 5.74 8.04
C SER A 37 -7.88 6.45 6.78
N ARG A 38 -7.57 5.69 5.72
CA ARG A 38 -7.13 6.25 4.43
C ARG A 38 -7.77 5.50 3.27
N LYS A 39 -8.04 6.22 2.18
CA LYS A 39 -8.38 5.65 0.87
C LYS A 39 -7.17 5.80 -0.04
N TYR A 40 -6.85 4.74 -0.77
CA TYR A 40 -5.86 4.75 -1.84
C TYR A 40 -6.52 4.32 -3.14
N ASP A 41 -6.10 4.95 -4.24
CA ASP A 41 -6.39 4.44 -5.57
C ASP A 41 -5.44 3.28 -5.88
N VAL A 42 -5.92 2.31 -6.65
CA VAL A 42 -5.20 1.06 -6.90
C VAL A 42 -5.22 0.74 -8.39
N THR A 43 -4.09 0.30 -8.91
CA THR A 43 -4.01 -0.36 -10.23
C THR A 43 -3.30 -1.69 -10.13
N MET A 44 -3.77 -2.65 -10.92
CA MET A 44 -3.12 -3.94 -11.14
C MET A 44 -2.91 -4.10 -12.64
N THR A 45 -1.66 -4.15 -13.08
CA THR A 45 -1.30 -4.31 -14.49
C THR A 45 -0.26 -5.41 -14.61
N GLY A 46 -0.62 -6.52 -15.26
CA GLY A 46 0.25 -7.70 -15.36
C GLY A 46 0.60 -8.25 -13.97
N ASN A 47 1.88 -8.22 -13.63
CA ASN A 47 2.42 -8.65 -12.33
C ASN A 47 2.73 -7.50 -11.37
N GLN A 48 2.23 -6.28 -11.65
CA GLN A 48 2.52 -5.09 -10.86
C GLN A 48 1.25 -4.53 -10.21
N LEU A 49 1.29 -4.44 -8.87
CA LEU A 49 0.31 -3.71 -8.06
C LEU A 49 0.88 -2.33 -7.73
N LYS A 50 0.08 -1.29 -7.91
CA LYS A 50 0.36 0.05 -7.40
C LYS A 50 -0.79 0.55 -6.57
N TRP A 51 -0.48 1.25 -5.49
CA TRP A 51 -1.45 2.06 -4.78
C TRP A 51 -0.86 3.40 -4.40
N TRP A 52 -1.70 4.43 -4.36
CA TRP A 52 -1.27 5.79 -4.03
C TRP A 52 -2.42 6.62 -3.48
N ARG A 53 -2.05 7.73 -2.83
CA ARG A 53 -2.93 8.76 -2.31
C ARG A 53 -2.20 10.09 -2.45
N ASP A 54 -2.84 11.04 -3.12
CA ASP A 54 -2.28 12.37 -3.38
C ASP A 54 -3.00 13.41 -2.52
N GLU A 55 -2.43 13.71 -1.35
CA GLU A 55 -3.07 14.57 -0.35
C GLU A 55 -2.08 15.60 0.18
N PRO A 56 -2.44 16.90 0.19
CA PRO A 56 -1.49 17.99 0.42
C PRO A 56 -0.61 17.83 1.67
N SER A 57 -1.20 17.37 2.78
CA SER A 57 -0.48 17.18 4.03
C SER A 57 0.38 15.92 4.05
N PHE A 58 -0.08 14.84 3.39
CA PHE A 58 0.60 13.56 3.41
C PHE A 58 0.19 12.67 2.22
N SER A 59 1.07 12.63 1.23
CA SER A 59 0.96 11.76 0.06
C SER A 59 1.80 10.50 0.24
N GLN A 60 1.32 9.40 -0.31
CA GLN A 60 2.02 8.12 -0.30
C GLN A 60 1.83 7.41 -1.62
N ARG A 61 2.84 6.66 -2.04
CA ARG A 61 2.76 5.77 -3.20
C ARG A 61 3.56 4.51 -2.95
N PHE A 62 3.15 3.44 -3.60
CA PHE A 62 3.76 2.14 -3.45
C PHE A 62 3.65 1.35 -4.73
N THR A 63 4.69 0.58 -5.00
CA THR A 63 4.74 -0.38 -6.10
C THR A 63 5.17 -1.74 -5.55
N MET A 64 4.43 -2.78 -5.92
CA MET A 64 4.78 -4.17 -5.67
C MET A 64 4.86 -4.93 -6.98
N ILE A 65 5.93 -5.70 -7.14
CA ILE A 65 6.14 -6.63 -8.25
C ILE A 65 5.96 -8.05 -7.73
N ILE A 66 5.09 -8.80 -8.36
CA ILE A 66 4.95 -10.24 -8.18
C ILE A 66 6.04 -10.88 -9.03
N GLU A 67 7.09 -11.39 -8.40
CA GLU A 67 8.21 -12.03 -9.11
C GLU A 67 7.82 -13.44 -9.56
N ASP A 68 7.21 -14.21 -8.67
CA ASP A 68 6.69 -15.55 -8.93
C ASP A 68 5.54 -15.91 -7.96
N ASN A 69 5.11 -17.18 -7.94
CA ASN A 69 4.03 -17.66 -7.08
C ASN A 69 4.38 -17.67 -5.58
N HIS A 70 5.64 -17.39 -5.21
CA HIS A 70 6.17 -17.49 -3.86
C HIS A 70 6.74 -16.17 -3.33
N LYS A 71 7.06 -15.21 -4.20
CA LYS A 71 7.77 -13.98 -3.83
C LYS A 71 7.19 -12.73 -4.49
N MET A 72 7.05 -11.69 -3.68
CA MET A 72 6.74 -10.33 -4.14
C MET A 72 7.72 -9.34 -3.51
N VAL A 73 8.12 -8.32 -4.26
CA VAL A 73 9.04 -7.26 -3.80
C VAL A 73 8.36 -5.92 -3.97
N SER A 74 8.52 -5.04 -2.98
CA SER A 74 7.84 -3.75 -2.99
C SER A 74 8.70 -2.60 -2.50
N THR A 75 8.35 -1.41 -2.97
CA THR A 75 8.90 -0.14 -2.51
C THR A 75 7.78 0.86 -2.28
N GLY A 76 7.80 1.53 -1.13
CA GLY A 76 6.92 2.62 -0.76
C GLY A 76 7.68 3.93 -0.59
N GLU A 77 7.05 5.03 -0.97
CA GLU A 77 7.55 6.39 -0.82
C GLU A 77 6.47 7.28 -0.23
N MET A 78 6.89 8.30 0.51
CA MET A 78 6.00 9.30 1.10
C MET A 78 6.46 10.72 0.78
N SER A 79 5.53 11.67 0.87
CA SER A 79 5.78 13.10 0.82
C SER A 79 4.90 13.79 1.85
N ARG A 80 5.49 14.72 2.62
CA ARG A 80 4.82 15.49 3.67
C ARG A 80 4.77 16.95 3.26
N GLU A 81 3.61 17.57 3.38
CA GLU A 81 3.42 19.01 3.09
C GLU A 81 3.98 19.44 1.72
N GLY A 82 3.83 18.57 0.71
CA GLY A 82 4.34 18.81 -0.66
C GLY A 82 5.87 18.76 -0.82
N ALA A 83 6.62 18.27 0.16
CA ALA A 83 8.06 18.11 0.07
C ALA A 83 8.48 17.05 -0.97
N ALA A 84 9.80 16.93 -1.22
CA ALA A 84 10.34 15.89 -2.08
C ALA A 84 9.97 14.49 -1.56
N TRP A 85 9.74 13.55 -2.49
CA TRP A 85 9.46 12.16 -2.15
C TRP A 85 10.67 11.50 -1.48
N GLU A 86 10.42 10.79 -0.39
CA GLU A 86 11.41 10.03 0.34
C GLU A 86 11.01 8.56 0.46
N LYS A 87 12.01 7.69 0.64
CA LYS A 87 11.77 6.25 0.84
C LYS A 87 11.10 6.03 2.19
N ASP A 88 10.03 5.25 2.19
CA ASP A 88 9.24 4.92 3.38
C ASP A 88 9.38 3.44 3.73
N LEU A 89 9.12 2.56 2.74
CA LEU A 89 9.07 1.12 2.95
C LEU A 89 9.82 0.37 1.84
N ALA A 90 10.45 -0.75 2.21
CA ALA A 90 10.97 -1.73 1.27
C ALA A 90 10.72 -3.13 1.83
N LEU A 91 9.73 -3.83 1.28
CA LEU A 91 9.26 -5.10 1.84
C LEU A 91 9.41 -6.22 0.81
N THR A 92 9.87 -7.38 1.28
CA THR A 92 9.84 -8.64 0.53
C THR A 92 8.83 -9.55 1.19
N TYR A 93 7.83 -9.98 0.42
CA TYR A 93 6.81 -10.92 0.86
C TYR A 93 7.15 -12.30 0.35
N VAL A 94 7.13 -13.29 1.25
CA VAL A 94 7.28 -14.70 0.93
C VAL A 94 6.02 -15.46 1.32
N ARG A 95 5.59 -16.38 0.46
CA ARG A 95 4.40 -17.20 0.71
C ARG A 95 4.67 -18.16 1.89
N VAL A 96 3.84 -18.07 2.92
CA VAL A 96 3.83 -19.05 4.02
C VAL A 96 3.21 -20.38 3.54
N GLN A 97 3.69 -21.50 4.09
CA GLN A 97 3.22 -22.85 3.76
C GLN A 97 1.88 -23.17 4.43
#